data_AF-A0A8T6W7J0-F1
#
_entry.id   AF-A0A8T6W7J0-F1
#
_cell.length_a   1.000
_cell.length_b   1.000
_cell.length_c   1.000
_cell.angle_alpha   90.00
_cell.angle_beta   90.00
_cell.angle_gamma   90.00
#
_symmetry.space_group_name_H-M   'P 1'
#
loop_
_entity.id
_entity.type
_entity.pdbx_description
1 polymer ?
#
loop_
_entity_poly.entity_id
_entity_poly.type
_entity_poly.pdbx_seq_one_letter_code
_entity_poly.pdbx_strand_id
1 'polypeptide(L)' 'MLYLGFSILIGSLSAVAVSLLFTGLLSIYIKLVEEQELEERFGAAYLTYKKNVPFLIPTRRSTSKQ' A
#
# COMPACT_ATOMS: atom_id res chain seq x y z
N MET A 1 0.35 -6.08 7.43
CA MET A 1 -0.06 -5.63 8.78
C MET A 1 -0.27 -6.77 9.77
N LEU A 2 -0.77 -7.95 9.36
CA LEU A 2 -0.92 -9.12 10.24
C LEU A 2 0.37 -9.48 11.02
N TYR A 3 1.51 -9.58 10.33
CA TYR A 3 2.80 -9.92 10.95
C TYR A 3 3.31 -8.87 11.95
N LEU A 4 2.94 -7.60 11.75
CA LEU A 4 3.25 -6.54 12.71
C LEU A 4 2.44 -6.71 14.00
N GLY A 5 1.15 -7.06 13.88
CA GLY A 5 0.31 -7.37 15.03
C GLY A 5 0.84 -8.57 15.82
N PHE A 6 1.20 -9.66 15.13
CA PHE A 6 1.77 -10.85 15.78
C PHE A 6 3.11 -10.56 16.48
N SER A 7 3.99 -9.79 15.87
CA SER A 7 5.29 -9.45 16.48
C SER A 7 5.14 -8.60 17.75
N ILE A 8 4.15 -7.70 17.79
CA ILE A 8 3.80 -6.94 18.99
C ILE A 8 3.22 -7.86 20.07
N LEU A 9 2.29 -8.76 19.73
CA LEU A 9 1.68 -9.70 20.69
C LEU A 9 2.71 -10.61 21.37
N ILE A 10 3.73 -11.03 20.63
CA ILE A 10 4.83 -11.86 21.14
C ILE A 10 5.86 -11.03 21.93
N GLY A 11 5.82 -9.70 21.83
CA GLY A 11 6.74 -8.80 22.53
C GLY A 11 8.16 -8.77 21.96
N SER A 12 8.35 -9.19 20.70
CA SER A 12 9.67 -9.30 20.08
C SER A 12 10.01 -8.06 19.25
N LEU A 13 10.93 -7.23 19.75
CA LEU A 13 11.38 -6.02 19.06
C LEU A 13 12.05 -6.33 17.71
N SER A 14 12.84 -7.41 17.64
CA SER A 14 13.46 -7.83 16.39
C SER A 14 12.42 -8.26 15.35
N ALA A 15 11.37 -8.97 15.76
CA ALA A 15 10.28 -9.35 14.86
C ALA A 15 9.50 -8.13 14.35
N VAL A 16 9.27 -7.12 15.21
CA VAL A 16 8.65 -5.85 14.81
C VAL A 16 9.50 -5.14 13.75
N ALA A 17 10.81 -5.02 14.00
CA ALA A 17 11.74 -4.36 13.08
C ALA A 17 11.78 -5.04 11.71
N VAL A 18 11.89 -6.37 11.69
CA VAL A 18 11.89 -7.17 10.45
C VAL A 18 10.56 -7.03 9.72
N SER A 19 9.42 -7.11 10.42
CA SER A 19 8.10 -6.98 9.81
C SER A 19 7.91 -5.59 9.16
N LEU A 20 8.39 -4.52 9.81
CA LEU A 20 8.32 -3.16 9.26
C LEU A 20 9.22 -3.01 8.04
N LEU A 21 10.45 -3.52 8.11
CA LEU A 21 11.41 -3.46 7.01
C LEU A 21 10.84 -4.10 5.74
N PHE A 22 10.41 -5.36 5.81
CA PHE A 22 9.87 -6.07 4.65
C PHE A 22 8.57 -5.45 4.14
N THR A 23 7.67 -5.04 5.03
CA THR A 23 6.42 -4.37 4.62
C THR A 23 6.73 -3.04 3.91
N GLY A 24 7.68 -2.27 4.42
CA GLY A 24 8.11 -1.01 3.83
C GLY A 24 8.73 -1.22 2.45
N LEU A 25 9.69 -2.14 2.33
CA LEU A 25 10.35 -2.47 1.06
C LEU A 25 9.34 -2.95 0.00
N LEU A 26 8.43 -3.85 0.37
CA LEU A 26 7.40 -4.32 -0.55
C LEU A 26 6.46 -3.19 -0.97
N SER A 27 6.05 -2.33 -0.04
CA SER A 27 5.19 -1.19 -0.34
C SER A 27 5.87 -0.22 -1.32
N ILE A 28 7.17 0.02 -1.17
CA ILE A 28 7.97 0.84 -2.10
C ILE A 28 8.03 0.16 -3.47
N TYR A 29 8.31 -1.15 -3.51
CA TYR A 29 8.37 -1.91 -4.77
C TYR A 29 7.05 -1.82 -5.54
N ILE A 30 5.92 -2.10 -4.90
CA ILE A 30 4.60 -2.01 -5.55
C ILE A 30 4.36 -0.58 -6.05
N LYS A 31 4.66 0.42 -5.22
CA LYS A 31 4.42 1.82 -5.55
C LYS A 31 5.23 2.32 -6.74
N LEU A 32 6.48 1.87 -6.84
CA LEU A 32 7.41 2.35 -7.85
C LEU A 32 7.42 1.47 -9.09
N VAL A 33 7.39 0.15 -8.97
CA VAL A 33 7.56 -0.75 -10.11
C VAL A 33 6.20 -1.16 -10.66
N GLU A 34 5.36 -1.76 -9.82
CA GLU A 34 4.08 -2.33 -10.27
C GLU A 34 3.10 -1.24 -10.76
N GLU A 35 3.04 -0.09 -10.09
CA GLU A 35 2.19 1.01 -10.58
C GLU A 35 2.65 1.55 -11.95
N GLN A 36 3.96 1.56 -12.25
CA GLN A 36 4.44 1.99 -13.57
C GLN A 36 3.99 1.02 -14.66
N GLU A 37 4.12 -0.29 -14.42
CA GLU A 37 3.64 -1.32 -15.35
C GLU A 37 2.13 -1.21 -15.59
N LEU A 38 1.34 -0.89 -14.55
CA LEU A 38 -0.10 -0.68 -14.67
C LEU A 38 -0.44 0.59 -15.47
N GLU A 39 0.33 1.67 -15.30
CA GLU A 39 0.18 2.88 -16.11
C GLU A 39 0.48 2.61 -17.58
N GLU A 40 1.52 1.84 -17.89
CA GLU A 40 1.84 1.47 -19.27
C GLU A 40 0.77 0.55 -19.89
N ARG A 41 0.25 -0.41 -19.11
CA ARG A 41 -0.73 -1.39 -19.61
C ARG A 41 -2.14 -0.84 -19.75
N PHE A 42 -2.56 0.09 -18.88
CA PHE A 42 -3.95 0.54 -18.79
C PHE A 42 -4.13 2.05 -19.01
N GLY A 43 -3.04 2.83 -19.04
CA GLY A 43 -3.04 4.26 -19.39
C GLY A 43 -4.04 5.10 -18.61
N ALA A 44 -4.89 5.82 -19.34
CA ALA A 44 -5.84 6.80 -18.79
C ALA A 44 -6.85 6.21 -17.79
N ALA A 45 -7.24 4.94 -17.98
CA ALA A 45 -8.16 4.26 -17.08
C ALA A 45 -7.54 4.09 -15.68
N TYR A 46 -6.29 3.64 -15.63
CA TYR A 46 -5.56 3.47 -14.38
C TYR A 46 -5.19 4.80 -13.74
N LEU A 47 -4.82 5.82 -14.52
CA LEU A 47 -4.57 7.16 -13.98
C LEU A 47 -5.82 7.76 -13.30
N THR A 48 -7.00 7.55 -13.87
CA THR A 48 -8.27 8.00 -13.27
C THR A 48 -8.56 7.24 -11.98
N TYR A 49 -8.34 5.93 -11.97
CA TYR A 49 -8.47 5.11 -10.77
C TYR A 49 -7.49 5.54 -9.66
N LYS A 50 -6.21 5.72 -9.99
CA LYS A 50 -5.11 6.09 -9.08
C LYS A 50 -5.34 7.44 -8.41
N LYS A 51 -5.92 8.43 -9.12
CA LYS A 51 -6.30 9.72 -8.53
C LYS A 51 -7.35 9.58 -7.44
N ASN A 52 -8.22 8.59 -7.59
CA ASN A 52 -9.33 8.39 -6.68
C ASN A 52 -8.91 7.47 -5.52
N VAL A 53 -8.20 6.38 -5.78
CA VAL A 53 -7.87 5.35 -4.79
C VAL A 53 -6.47 5.57 -4.21
N PRO A 54 -6.34 5.95 -2.92
CA PRO A 54 -5.03 6.03 -2.28
C PRO A 54 -4.43 4.63 -2.10
N PHE A 55 -3.11 4.56 -2.17
CA PHE A 55 -2.36 3.29 -2.24
C PHE A 55 -2.48 2.40 -1.00
N LEU A 56 -2.34 2.96 0.21
CA LEU A 56 -2.21 2.16 1.45
C LEU A 56 -3.25 2.51 2.52
N ILE A 57 -3.44 3.80 2.80
CA ILE A 57 -4.39 4.25 3.81
C ILE A 57 -5.65 4.75 3.08
N PRO A 58 -6.82 4.15 3.33
CA PRO A 58 -8.06 4.61 2.73
C PRO A 58 -8.34 6.04 3.20
N THR A 59 -8.58 6.93 2.24
CA THR A 59 -9.09 8.27 2.53
C THR A 59 -10.61 8.19 2.67
N ARG A 60 -11.19 8.94 3.63
CA ARG A 60 -12.64 9.13 3.69
C ARG A 60 -13.04 9.93 2.46
N ARG A 61 -13.51 9.26 1.41
CA ARG A 61 -14.16 9.96 0.31
C ARG A 61 -15.53 10.43 0.79
N SER A 62 -15.76 11.74 0.73
CA SER A 62 -17.12 12.27 0.64
C SER A 62 -17.67 11.80 -0.69
N THR A 63 -18.70 10.96 -0.66
CA THR A 63 -19.44 10.56 -1.86
C THR A 63 -20.14 11.79 -2.41
N SER A 64 -19.44 12.58 -3.23
CA SER A 64 -20.12 13.52 -4.13
C SER A 64 -20.95 12.66 -5.08
N LYS A 65 -22.26 12.60 -4.80
CA LYS A 65 -23.25 12.01 -5.70
C LYS A 65 -22.99 12.52 -7.12
N GLN A 66 -22.92 11.59 -8.06
CA GLN A 66 -23.29 11.87 -9.45
C GLN A 66 -24.77 12.23 -9.48
#